data_AF-A0A8D8MIE0-F1
#
_entry.id   AF-A0A8D8MIE0-F1
#
_cell.length_a   1.000
_cell.length_b   1.000
_cell.length_c   1.000
_cell.angle_alpha   90.00
_cell.angle_beta   90.00
_cell.angle_gamma   90.00
#
_symmetry.space_group_name_H-M   'P 1'
#
loop_
_entity.id
_entity.type
_entity.pdbx_description
1 polymer ?
#
loop_
_entity_poly.entity_id
_entity_poly.type
_entity_poly.pdbx_seq_one_letter_code
_entity_poly.pdbx_strand_id
1 'polypeptide(L)'
;NNNNNNSISNNNNNNNNNNNGSSGLSLEPAMTNCAEISTSTAAIVGTILPDSMTFSTPELSIYDIIQCVAQAHRGHCTYTTELVKELNRVSLVNYSEKHDLIYQSLDTVEDQRVWLWQQYALRMTPSVQRIVEFAKRVPGFGEFLQDDQLILIKLGFFEVWLSHAAKAATDHALTFDDPPSG
;
A
#
# COMPACT_ATOMS: atom_id res chain seq x y z
N ASN A 1 -24.47 52.27 40.84
CA ASN A 1 -23.75 53.49 41.26
C ASN A 1 -22.27 53.29 40.91
N ASN A 2 -21.76 54.10 39.98
CA ASN A 2 -20.37 54.28 39.50
C ASN A 2 -19.65 53.08 38.83
N ASN A 3 -19.34 53.09 37.53
CA ASN A 3 -18.43 53.95 36.72
C ASN A 3 -16.94 53.83 37.08
N ASN A 4 -16.17 53.32 36.09
CA ASN A 4 -14.96 53.93 35.48
C ASN A 4 -14.29 52.85 34.60
N ASN A 5 -14.42 52.83 33.26
CA ASN A 5 -13.85 53.67 32.19
C ASN A 5 -12.31 53.76 32.11
N ASN A 6 -11.85 53.64 30.85
CA ASN A 6 -10.57 54.02 30.23
C ASN A 6 -9.39 53.04 30.42
N SER A 7 -8.53 52.76 29.44
CA SER A 7 -8.31 53.31 28.09
C SER A 7 -7.44 52.33 27.28
N ILE A 8 -7.70 52.35 25.97
CA ILE A 8 -6.83 52.05 24.82
C ILE A 8 -5.32 52.18 25.09
N SER A 9 -4.54 51.23 24.57
CA SER A 9 -3.24 51.55 23.96
C SER A 9 -2.86 50.53 22.87
N ASN A 10 -2.81 51.02 21.63
CA ASN A 10 -2.14 50.40 20.49
C ASN A 10 -0.65 50.25 20.79
N ASN A 11 -0.03 49.16 20.32
CA ASN A 11 1.34 49.25 19.82
C ASN A 11 1.60 48.20 18.74
N ASN A 12 1.74 48.70 17.51
CA ASN A 12 2.44 48.03 16.42
C ASN A 12 3.90 47.84 16.82
N ASN A 13 4.48 46.69 16.50
CA ASN A 13 5.92 46.61 16.21
C ASN A 13 6.16 45.61 15.08
N ASN A 14 6.43 46.18 13.91
CA ASN A 14 7.20 45.52 12.87
C ASN A 14 8.61 45.25 13.40
N ASN A 15 9.17 44.07 13.10
CA ASN A 15 10.61 43.93 12.95
C ASN A 15 10.93 42.92 11.84
N ASN A 16 11.45 43.47 10.73
CA ASN A 16 12.29 42.77 9.77
C ASN A 16 13.63 42.41 10.43
N ASN A 17 14.18 41.22 10.17
CA ASN A 17 15.39 41.07 9.35
C ASN A 17 16.03 39.67 9.44
N ASN A 18 16.38 39.20 8.24
CA ASN A 18 17.62 38.52 7.81
C ASN A 18 17.95 37.08 8.21
N ASN A 19 17.86 36.22 7.18
CA ASN A 19 18.93 35.41 6.59
C ASN A 19 20.02 34.83 7.49
N ASN A 20 20.14 33.49 7.47
CA ASN A 20 21.38 32.88 6.98
C ASN A 20 21.15 31.44 6.47
N GLY A 21 21.78 31.13 5.34
CA GLY A 21 21.64 29.85 4.64
C GLY A 21 22.38 28.69 5.28
N SER A 22 21.93 27.49 4.92
CA SER A 22 22.70 26.25 5.03
C SER A 22 22.18 25.29 3.97
N SER A 23 23.09 24.97 3.05
CA SER A 23 22.99 23.97 2.00
C SER A 23 22.71 22.57 2.55
N GLY A 24 21.62 21.95 2.11
CA GLY A 24 21.34 20.53 2.30
C GLY A 24 20.70 19.96 1.03
N LEU A 25 21.45 19.11 0.33
CA LEU A 25 21.00 18.37 -0.84
C LEU A 25 19.84 17.43 -0.45
N SER A 26 18.61 17.81 -0.80
CA SER A 26 17.46 16.90 -0.75
C SER A 26 17.50 16.00 -1.97
N LEU A 27 17.94 14.76 -1.78
CA LEU A 27 17.74 13.68 -2.75
C LEU A 27 16.28 13.22 -2.63
N GLU A 28 15.40 13.92 -3.33
CA GLU A 28 14.03 13.46 -3.56
C GLU A 28 14.08 12.36 -4.64
N PRO A 29 13.57 11.13 -4.41
CA PRO A 29 13.42 10.17 -5.49
C PRO A 29 12.26 10.65 -6.36
N ALA A 30 12.59 11.13 -7.56
CA ALA A 30 11.60 11.43 -8.58
C ALA A 30 10.74 10.17 -8.82
N MET A 31 9.45 10.28 -8.53
CA MET A 31 8.47 9.25 -8.86
C MET A 31 8.30 9.19 -10.38
N THR A 32 9.10 8.37 -11.05
CA THR A 32 8.82 7.99 -12.43
C THR A 32 7.67 6.98 -12.40
N ASN A 33 6.44 7.47 -12.55
CA ASN A 33 5.29 6.63 -12.86
C ASN A 33 5.63 5.80 -14.10
N CYS A 34 5.63 4.47 -13.99
CA CYS A 34 5.59 3.61 -15.16
C CYS A 34 4.31 3.96 -15.92
N ALA A 35 4.47 4.48 -17.13
CA ALA A 35 3.39 4.94 -17.97
C ALA A 35 2.28 3.88 -18.08
N GLU A 36 1.04 4.29 -17.86
CA GLU A 36 -0.14 3.50 -18.21
C GLU A 36 -0.08 3.16 -19.71
N ILE A 37 0.09 1.88 -20.05
CA ILE A 37 -0.05 1.43 -21.43
C ILE A 37 -1.55 1.39 -21.73
N SER A 38 -2.11 2.52 -22.15
CA SER A 38 -3.44 2.61 -22.73
C SER A 38 -3.45 1.83 -24.05
N THR A 39 -4.04 0.65 -24.04
CA THR A 39 -4.27 -0.15 -25.26
C THR A 39 -5.54 0.36 -25.95
N SER A 40 -5.40 1.42 -26.74
CA SER A 40 -6.44 1.86 -27.67
C SER A 40 -6.40 0.98 -28.92
N THR A 41 -7.31 -0.01 -28.97
CA THR A 41 -7.67 -0.74 -30.19
C THR A 41 -8.29 0.23 -31.20
N ALA A 42 -7.52 0.69 -32.19
CA ALA A 42 -8.05 1.37 -33.37
C ALA A 42 -7.31 0.91 -34.64
N ALA A 43 -8.01 0.04 -35.38
CA ALA A 43 -7.92 -0.26 -36.82
C ALA A 43 -6.70 0.22 -37.61
N ILE A 44 -5.90 -0.74 -38.08
CA ILE A 44 -5.13 -0.57 -39.32
C ILE A 44 -5.53 -1.71 -40.27
N VAL A 45 -6.56 -1.45 -41.07
CA VAL A 45 -6.88 -2.21 -42.28
C VAL A 45 -5.81 -1.86 -43.32
N GLY A 46 -5.19 -2.90 -43.88
CA GLY A 46 -3.88 -2.82 -44.52
C GLY A 46 -3.87 -2.44 -46.00
N THR A 47 -2.66 -2.16 -46.47
CA THR A 47 -2.18 -2.50 -47.82
C THR A 47 -0.65 -2.66 -47.81
N ILE A 48 -0.21 -3.92 -47.82
CA ILE A 48 0.92 -4.56 -48.53
C ILE A 48 2.30 -3.84 -48.57
N LEU A 49 3.30 -4.44 -47.91
CA LEU A 49 4.68 -4.64 -48.39
C LEU A 49 5.37 -5.77 -47.57
N PRO A 50 6.31 -6.54 -48.17
CA PRO A 50 6.87 -7.74 -47.57
C PRO A 50 8.23 -7.43 -46.92
N ASP A 51 8.30 -7.40 -45.59
CA ASP A 51 9.46 -7.88 -44.86
C ASP A 51 9.16 -7.91 -43.36
N SER A 52 9.48 -9.04 -42.73
CA SER A 52 9.68 -9.22 -41.28
C SER A 52 8.95 -8.25 -40.34
N MET A 53 7.73 -8.61 -39.91
CA MET A 53 7.18 -8.11 -38.65
C MET A 53 6.96 -9.27 -37.68
N THR A 54 8.06 -9.75 -37.11
CA THR A 54 7.99 -10.28 -35.75
C THR A 54 7.57 -9.10 -34.87
N PHE A 55 6.32 -9.12 -34.38
CA PHE A 55 5.84 -8.19 -33.38
C PHE A 55 6.54 -8.53 -32.05
N SER A 56 7.84 -8.24 -31.94
CA SER A 56 8.56 -8.35 -30.68
C SER A 56 8.19 -7.10 -29.88
N THR A 57 7.41 -7.29 -28.81
CA THR A 57 7.36 -6.32 -27.72
C THR A 57 8.81 -5.98 -27.33
N PRO A 58 9.14 -4.71 -27.01
CA PRO A 58 10.50 -4.36 -26.64
C PRO A 58 10.90 -5.22 -25.43
N GLU A 59 11.88 -6.09 -25.64
CA GLU A 59 12.42 -6.96 -24.60
C GLU A 59 12.99 -6.05 -23.50
N LEU A 60 12.30 -6.02 -22.36
CA LEU A 60 12.76 -5.28 -21.20
C LEU A 60 14.13 -5.84 -20.78
N SER A 61 15.08 -4.97 -20.47
CA SER A 61 16.32 -5.46 -19.90
C SER A 61 16.05 -6.11 -18.54
N ILE A 62 16.94 -7.01 -18.11
CA ILE A 62 16.84 -7.63 -16.77
C ILE A 62 16.74 -6.56 -15.67
N TYR A 63 17.44 -5.44 -15.83
CA TYR A 63 17.40 -4.33 -14.88
C TYR A 63 16.02 -3.67 -14.83
N ASP A 64 15.36 -3.48 -15.98
CA ASP A 64 14.01 -2.91 -16.04
C ASP A 64 13.00 -3.84 -15.37
N ILE A 65 13.13 -5.16 -15.57
CA ILE A 65 12.27 -6.15 -14.91
C ILE A 65 12.45 -6.09 -13.38
N ILE A 66 13.70 -6.10 -12.90
CA ILE A 66 14.01 -5.96 -11.47
C ILE A 66 13.41 -4.67 -10.91
N GLN A 67 13.55 -3.56 -11.64
CA GLN A 67 13.04 -2.26 -11.22
C GLN A 67 11.50 -2.26 -11.17
N CYS A 68 10.81 -2.78 -12.19
CA CYS A 68 9.36 -2.88 -12.22
C CYS A 68 8.83 -3.71 -11.05
N VAL A 69 9.41 -4.90 -10.79
CA VAL A 69 8.99 -5.76 -9.68
C VAL A 69 9.28 -5.09 -8.33
N ALA A 70 10.44 -4.44 -8.17
CA ALA A 70 10.77 -3.72 -6.94
C ALA A 70 9.81 -2.54 -6.68
N GLN A 71 9.42 -1.80 -7.72
CA GLN A 71 8.44 -0.72 -7.62
C GLN A 71 7.03 -1.24 -7.32
N ALA A 72 6.61 -2.32 -7.99
CA ALA A 72 5.33 -2.98 -7.72
C ALA A 72 5.24 -3.42 -6.26
N HIS A 73 6.30 -4.06 -5.73
CA HIS A 73 6.41 -4.44 -4.33
C HIS A 73 6.33 -3.21 -3.42
N ARG A 74 7.12 -2.15 -3.64
CA ARG A 74 7.07 -0.94 -2.79
C ARG A 74 5.70 -0.25 -2.80
N GLY A 75 4.99 -0.27 -3.93
CA GLY A 75 3.69 0.37 -4.05
C GLY A 75 2.52 -0.42 -3.47
N HIS A 76 2.63 -1.75 -3.37
CA HIS A 76 1.48 -2.63 -3.05
C HIS A 76 1.77 -3.66 -1.94
N CYS A 77 2.96 -3.68 -1.37
CA CYS A 77 3.27 -4.43 -0.16
C CYS A 77 3.15 -3.53 1.06
N THR A 78 2.24 -3.86 1.98
CA THR A 78 2.08 -3.14 3.26
C THR A 78 3.11 -3.53 4.31
N TYR A 79 3.88 -4.57 4.04
CA TYR A 79 4.87 -5.12 4.97
C TYR A 79 6.29 -4.94 4.44
N THR A 80 6.58 -3.76 3.85
CA THR A 80 7.96 -3.40 3.54
C THR A 80 8.80 -3.34 4.81
N THR A 81 10.12 -3.45 4.66
CA THR A 81 11.05 -3.48 5.80
C THR A 81 10.95 -2.19 6.64
N GLU A 82 10.62 -1.08 6.00
CA GLU A 82 10.43 0.23 6.61
C GLU A 82 9.11 0.29 7.39
N LEU A 83 7.99 -0.07 6.74
CA LEU A 83 6.66 -0.01 7.35
C LEU A 83 6.53 -0.97 8.54
N VAL A 84 7.12 -2.16 8.46
CA VAL A 84 7.07 -3.15 9.55
C VAL A 84 7.71 -2.63 10.84
N LYS A 85 8.73 -1.77 10.75
CA LYS A 85 9.38 -1.17 11.92
C LYS A 85 8.48 -0.15 12.62
N GLU A 86 7.56 0.45 11.88
CA GLU A 86 6.63 1.48 12.36
C GLU A 86 5.28 0.90 12.80
N LEU A 87 5.04 -0.40 12.58
CA LEU A 87 3.80 -1.06 12.98
C LEU A 87 3.61 -1.03 14.51
N ASN A 88 2.49 -0.46 14.93
CA ASN A 88 2.04 -0.54 16.31
C ASN A 88 1.51 -1.94 16.61
N ARG A 89 1.98 -2.56 17.69
CA ARG A 89 1.66 -3.96 18.03
C ARG A 89 0.72 -3.99 19.22
N VAL A 90 -0.58 -4.04 18.94
CA VAL A 90 -1.64 -4.13 19.95
C VAL A 90 -2.32 -5.48 19.83
N SER A 91 -2.60 -6.10 20.99
CA SER A 91 -3.40 -7.34 21.02
C SER A 91 -4.77 -7.10 20.40
N LEU A 92 -5.22 -8.02 19.54
CA LEU A 92 -6.50 -7.92 18.85
C LEU A 92 -7.70 -7.77 19.82
N VAL A 93 -7.62 -8.43 20.97
CA VAL A 93 -8.65 -8.34 22.02
C VAL A 93 -8.71 -6.93 22.60
N ASN A 94 -7.54 -6.30 22.77
CA ASN A 94 -7.39 -4.95 23.33
C ASN A 94 -7.37 -3.87 22.24
N TYR A 95 -7.70 -4.22 20.99
CA TYR A 95 -7.64 -3.30 19.87
C TYR A 95 -8.59 -2.12 20.07
N SER A 96 -9.77 -2.38 20.65
CA SER A 96 -10.78 -1.40 21.01
C SER A 96 -11.60 -1.92 22.18
N GLU A 97 -12.16 -1.04 23.02
CA GLU A 97 -13.08 -1.41 24.10
C GLU A 97 -14.22 -2.31 23.60
N LYS A 98 -14.73 -2.05 22.39
CA LYS A 98 -15.77 -2.88 21.78
C LYS A 98 -15.31 -4.32 21.53
N HIS A 99 -14.06 -4.51 21.10
CA HIS A 99 -13.53 -5.84 20.83
C HIS A 99 -13.36 -6.64 22.13
N ASP A 100 -12.87 -5.99 23.18
CA ASP A 100 -12.71 -6.61 24.50
C ASP A 100 -14.07 -7.04 25.07
N LEU A 101 -15.07 -6.14 25.06
CA LEU A 101 -16.42 -6.44 25.52
C LEU A 101 -17.07 -7.60 24.76
N ILE A 102 -16.93 -7.63 23.43
CA ILE A 102 -17.46 -8.73 22.62
C ILE A 102 -16.74 -10.03 22.99
N TYR A 103 -15.41 -10.04 23.03
CA TYR A 103 -14.62 -11.24 23.29
C TYR A 103 -14.91 -11.83 24.68
N GLN A 104 -15.03 -10.98 25.70
CA GLN A 104 -15.37 -11.39 27.08
C GLN A 104 -16.82 -11.88 27.22
N SER A 105 -17.75 -11.40 26.37
CA SER A 105 -19.15 -11.84 26.39
C SER A 105 -19.41 -13.20 25.74
N LEU A 106 -18.40 -13.79 25.08
CA LEU A 106 -18.54 -15.09 24.42
C LEU A 106 -18.46 -16.23 25.45
N ASP A 107 -19.49 -17.06 25.50
CA ASP A 107 -19.66 -18.10 26.52
C ASP A 107 -18.72 -19.29 26.34
N THR A 108 -18.31 -19.57 25.09
CA THR A 108 -17.47 -20.74 24.78
C THR A 108 -16.15 -20.37 24.11
N VAL A 109 -15.14 -21.22 24.32
CA VAL A 109 -13.85 -21.12 23.63
C VAL A 109 -14.02 -21.26 22.12
N GLU A 110 -14.99 -22.05 21.65
CA GLU A 110 -15.23 -22.20 20.23
C GLU A 110 -15.77 -20.90 19.60
N ASP A 111 -16.68 -20.21 20.29
CA ASP A 111 -17.19 -18.92 19.83
C ASP A 111 -16.07 -17.87 19.76
N GLN A 112 -15.16 -17.88 20.75
CA GLN A 112 -13.96 -17.03 20.75
C GLN A 112 -13.05 -17.32 19.54
N ARG A 113 -12.84 -18.61 19.21
CA ARG A 113 -12.04 -19.00 18.04
C ARG A 113 -12.69 -18.56 16.74
N VAL A 114 -14.01 -18.72 16.61
CA VAL A 114 -14.77 -18.25 15.44
C VAL A 114 -14.67 -16.74 15.30
N TRP A 115 -14.79 -16.00 16.41
CA TRP A 115 -14.63 -14.55 16.40
C TRP A 115 -13.21 -14.13 15.99
N LEU A 116 -12.17 -14.74 16.54
CA LEU A 116 -10.77 -14.46 16.15
C LEU A 116 -10.53 -14.76 14.67
N TRP A 117 -11.09 -15.85 14.16
CA TRP A 117 -11.01 -16.20 12.74
C TRP A 117 -11.70 -15.14 11.85
N GLN A 118 -12.86 -14.64 12.25
CA GLN A 118 -13.54 -13.55 11.53
C GLN A 118 -12.69 -12.28 11.51
N GLN A 119 -12.09 -11.93 12.66
CA GLN A 119 -11.20 -10.77 12.75
C GLN A 119 -9.94 -10.91 11.90
N TYR A 120 -9.37 -12.13 11.82
CA TYR A 120 -8.26 -12.46 10.93
C TYR A 120 -8.68 -12.32 9.46
N ALA A 121 -9.79 -12.92 9.06
CA ALA A 121 -10.28 -12.89 7.68
C ALA A 121 -10.56 -11.45 7.22
N LEU A 122 -11.16 -10.63 8.09
CA LEU A 122 -11.43 -9.22 7.83
C LEU A 122 -10.14 -8.44 7.50
N ARG A 123 -9.07 -8.66 8.26
CA ARG A 123 -7.78 -7.95 8.10
C ARG A 123 -6.93 -8.48 6.95
N MET A 124 -7.08 -9.75 6.61
CA MET A 124 -6.42 -10.34 5.45
C MET A 124 -7.06 -9.89 4.13
N THR A 125 -8.39 -9.70 4.09
CA THR A 125 -9.15 -9.41 2.87
C THR A 125 -8.62 -8.22 2.04
N PRO A 126 -8.22 -7.07 2.63
CA PRO A 126 -7.62 -5.97 1.86
C PRO A 126 -6.37 -6.35 1.06
N SER A 127 -5.62 -7.37 1.51
CA SER A 127 -4.44 -7.84 0.79
C SER A 127 -4.76 -8.46 -0.56
N VAL A 128 -6.00 -8.95 -0.79
CA VAL A 128 -6.44 -9.46 -2.09
C VAL A 128 -6.31 -8.38 -3.16
N GLN A 129 -6.87 -7.20 -2.91
CA GLN A 129 -6.77 -6.08 -3.85
C GLN A 129 -5.32 -5.66 -4.09
N ARG A 130 -4.51 -5.61 -3.03
CA ARG A 130 -3.10 -5.24 -3.15
C ARG A 130 -2.31 -6.24 -3.99
N ILE A 131 -2.54 -7.54 -3.84
CA ILE A 131 -1.89 -8.57 -4.65
C ILE A 131 -2.36 -8.54 -6.09
N VAL A 132 -3.64 -8.25 -6.35
CA VAL A 132 -4.14 -8.01 -7.70
C VAL A 132 -3.40 -6.83 -8.35
N GLU A 133 -3.26 -5.71 -7.65
CA GLU A 133 -2.57 -4.53 -8.15
C GLU A 133 -1.05 -4.71 -8.30
N PHE A 134 -0.44 -5.54 -7.44
CA PHE A 134 0.93 -6.00 -7.60
C PHE A 134 1.08 -6.83 -8.88
N ALA A 135 0.22 -7.85 -9.08
CA ALA A 135 0.30 -8.74 -10.23
C ALA A 135 0.16 -7.98 -11.56
N LYS A 136 -0.77 -7.03 -11.64
CA LYS A 136 -0.94 -6.14 -12.82
C LYS A 136 0.32 -5.35 -13.20
N ARG A 137 1.25 -5.14 -12.27
CA ARG A 137 2.51 -4.40 -12.48
C ARG A 137 3.71 -5.29 -12.74
N VAL A 138 3.54 -6.61 -12.64
CA VAL A 138 4.58 -7.57 -13.02
C VAL A 138 4.65 -7.63 -14.55
N PRO A 139 5.82 -7.39 -15.18
CA PRO A 139 5.96 -7.47 -16.63
C PRO A 139 5.46 -8.80 -17.20
N GLY A 140 4.71 -8.75 -18.30
CA GLY A 140 4.10 -9.91 -18.95
C GLY A 140 2.80 -10.44 -18.31
N PHE A 141 2.46 -10.04 -17.08
CA PHE A 141 1.25 -10.55 -16.42
C PHE A 141 -0.05 -10.11 -17.14
N GLY A 142 -0.08 -8.88 -17.65
CA GLY A 142 -1.23 -8.35 -18.38
C GLY A 142 -1.46 -8.98 -19.76
N GLU A 143 -0.50 -9.77 -20.26
CA GLU A 143 -0.58 -10.42 -21.58
C GLU A 143 -1.34 -11.75 -21.53
N PHE A 144 -1.54 -12.33 -20.34
CA PHE A 144 -2.36 -13.53 -20.15
C PHE A 144 -3.85 -13.24 -20.33
N LEU A 145 -4.63 -14.27 -20.65
CA LEU A 145 -6.10 -14.19 -20.65
C LEU A 145 -6.62 -13.88 -19.24
N GLN A 146 -7.79 -13.23 -19.15
CA GLN A 146 -8.38 -12.85 -17.85
C GLN A 146 -8.60 -14.06 -16.93
N ASP A 147 -9.04 -15.18 -17.48
CA ASP A 147 -9.26 -16.42 -16.71
C ASP A 147 -7.94 -16.95 -16.14
N ASP A 148 -6.87 -16.92 -16.94
CA ASP A 148 -5.54 -17.33 -16.49
C ASP A 148 -4.98 -16.39 -15.43
N GLN A 149 -5.14 -15.06 -15.60
CA GLN A 149 -4.76 -14.08 -14.58
C GLN A 149 -5.47 -14.35 -13.24
N LEU A 150 -6.77 -14.64 -13.29
CA LEU A 150 -7.56 -14.97 -12.09
C LEU A 150 -7.09 -16.29 -11.45
N ILE A 151 -6.78 -17.31 -12.24
CA ILE A 151 -6.24 -18.58 -11.73
C ILE A 151 -4.88 -18.36 -11.07
N LEU A 152 -3.97 -17.65 -11.73
CA LEU A 152 -2.63 -17.35 -11.20
C LEU A 152 -2.72 -16.58 -9.88
N ILE A 153 -3.59 -15.57 -9.78
CA ILE A 153 -3.79 -14.83 -8.54
C ILE A 153 -4.39 -15.73 -7.46
N LYS A 154 -5.41 -16.52 -7.76
CA LYS A 154 -6.06 -17.42 -6.78
C LYS A 154 -5.07 -18.45 -6.21
N LEU A 155 -4.23 -19.03 -7.05
CA LEU A 155 -3.24 -20.04 -6.65
C LEU A 155 -2.04 -19.40 -5.93
N GLY A 156 -1.53 -18.28 -6.43
CA GLY A 156 -0.34 -17.62 -5.91
C GLY A 156 -0.58 -16.66 -4.74
N PHE A 157 -1.85 -16.33 -4.42
CA PHE A 157 -2.19 -15.33 -3.41
C PHE A 157 -1.48 -15.56 -2.08
N PHE A 158 -1.61 -16.77 -1.53
CA PHE A 158 -1.04 -17.06 -0.21
C PHE A 158 0.49 -17.08 -0.22
N GLU A 159 1.14 -17.48 -1.32
CA GLU A 159 2.61 -17.48 -1.41
C GLU A 159 3.16 -16.06 -1.34
N VAL A 160 2.60 -15.15 -2.16
CA VAL A 160 3.00 -13.74 -2.17
C VAL A 160 2.62 -13.07 -0.86
N TRP A 161 1.39 -13.29 -0.38
CA TRP A 161 0.91 -12.69 0.85
C TRP A 161 1.73 -13.12 2.07
N LEU A 162 1.99 -14.42 2.23
CA LEU A 162 2.79 -14.93 3.34
C LEU A 162 4.23 -14.41 3.27
N SER A 163 4.83 -14.31 2.08
CA SER A 163 6.17 -13.70 1.94
C SER A 163 6.20 -12.25 2.44
N HIS A 164 5.11 -11.50 2.29
CA HIS A 164 5.00 -10.15 2.84
C HIS A 164 4.73 -10.19 4.35
N ALA A 165 3.68 -10.90 4.76
CA ALA A 165 3.20 -10.97 6.14
C ALA A 165 4.21 -11.60 7.11
N ALA A 166 5.07 -12.50 6.64
CA ALA A 166 6.14 -13.11 7.43
C ALA A 166 7.07 -12.06 8.06
N LYS A 167 7.27 -10.91 7.42
CA LYS A 167 8.06 -9.82 7.99
C LYS A 167 7.40 -9.18 9.21
N ALA A 168 6.06 -9.19 9.27
CA ALA A 168 5.27 -8.67 10.38
C ALA A 168 4.94 -9.72 11.45
N ALA A 169 5.39 -10.96 11.26
CA ALA A 169 5.23 -12.05 12.21
C ALA A 169 6.36 -12.08 13.25
N THR A 170 6.02 -12.54 14.44
CA THR A 170 6.95 -12.98 15.49
C THR A 170 6.61 -14.40 15.90
N ASP A 171 7.41 -14.97 16.80
CA ASP A 171 7.19 -16.30 17.38
C ASP A 171 5.79 -16.51 17.99
N HIS A 172 5.11 -15.42 18.37
CA HIS A 172 3.83 -15.49 19.10
C HIS A 172 2.71 -14.62 18.50
N ALA A 173 2.96 -13.86 17.44
CA ALA A 173 1.97 -12.94 16.90
C ALA A 173 2.15 -12.68 15.40
N LEU A 174 1.04 -12.39 14.73
CA LEU A 174 1.01 -11.81 13.40
C LEU A 174 0.44 -10.40 13.50
N THR A 175 1.19 -9.39 13.05
CA THR A 175 0.75 -7.99 13.08
C THR A 175 0.17 -7.60 11.73
N PHE A 176 -1.02 -6.99 11.73
CA PHE A 176 -1.66 -6.47 10.53
C PHE A 176 -1.43 -4.96 10.39
N ASP A 177 -1.32 -4.49 9.14
CA ASP A 177 -1.36 -3.07 8.78
C ASP A 177 -2.80 -2.56 8.84
N ASP A 178 -3.30 -2.34 10.06
CA ASP A 178 -4.57 -1.67 10.30
C ASP A 178 -4.30 -0.28 10.90
N PRO A 179 -4.99 0.78 10.44
CA PRO A 179 -4.89 2.09 11.07
C PRO A 179 -5.41 1.98 12.51
N PRO A 180 -4.74 2.61 13.49
CA PRO A 180 -5.17 2.58 14.88
C PRO A 180 -6.61 3.03 15.00
N SER A 181 -7.45 2.27 15.70
CA SER A 181 -8.81 2.71 16.01
C SER A 181 -8.72 3.96 16.88
N GLY A 182 -9.17 5.09 16.33
CA GLY A 182 -9.43 6.31 17.09
C GLY A 182 -10.63 6.17 18.01
#